data_AF-A0A7Z9E0R3-F1
#
_entry.id   AF-A0A7Z9E0R3-F1
#
_cell.length_a   1.000
_cell.length_b   1.000
_cell.length_c   1.000
_cell.angle_alpha   90.00
_cell.angle_beta   90.00
_cell.angle_gamma   90.00
#
_symmetry.space_group_name_H-M   'P 1'
#
loop_
_entity.id
_entity.type
_entity.pdbx_description
1 polymer ?
#
loop_
_entity_poly.entity_id
_entity_poly.type
_entity_poly.pdbx_seq_one_letter_code
_entity_poly.pdbx_strand_id
1 'polypeptide(L)'
;MPQTSSTQNLISTSVISLNIAPAQVLRGNHALIQAGEAIAGFGQRPLIIGGDRTLPLTIQALQPILERHQLQYSQASYGADCSETSLTALRQAVSNHKADFIIGTGGGKALDAAKLIAYQCHLPIVTIPTSGATCAAWTALSNVYSEDGAFLYDVSLARCPDLLILDYNLIQTAPQRMLVAGIGDAIAKWYEASVSSGHSDQTFMIAAVQQARVLRDILLQKSLTALQENGGETWREVVDATVLLAGVIGGIGGAQCRTVAAHAVHNGLTHIAASHGTLHGEKVAFGILAQLRLEEMVQGNQLAATARQQLLKFYTDLGLPQTLNDLGMGEITLAQLRQATDVACNERSDLHRLPFKVVPEQLMAAMVSTTAPIVEVKLKNSTP
;
A
#
# COMPACT_ATOMS: atom_id res chain seq x y z
N MET A 1 -20.68 -40.71 38.36
CA MET A 1 -20.94 -40.67 36.91
C MET A 1 -20.27 -39.43 36.36
N PRO A 2 -19.24 -39.54 35.50
CA PRO A 2 -18.66 -38.36 34.87
C PRO A 2 -19.54 -37.98 33.67
N GLN A 3 -20.04 -36.74 33.67
CA GLN A 3 -20.68 -36.14 32.50
C GLN A 3 -19.60 -35.82 31.47
N THR A 4 -19.63 -36.53 30.35
CA THR A 4 -18.83 -36.25 29.17
C THR A 4 -19.39 -34.99 28.50
N SER A 5 -18.72 -33.85 28.68
CA SER A 5 -18.99 -32.66 27.86
C SER A 5 -18.42 -32.92 26.46
N SER A 6 -19.31 -33.19 25.52
CA SER A 6 -19.01 -33.26 24.09
C SER A 6 -18.46 -31.92 23.62
N THR A 7 -17.16 -31.87 23.32
CA THR A 7 -16.56 -30.79 22.55
C THR A 7 -17.20 -30.77 21.17
N GLN A 8 -18.02 -29.75 20.92
CA GLN A 8 -18.48 -29.43 19.57
C GLN A 8 -17.25 -29.08 18.74
N ASN A 9 -16.86 -30.01 17.87
CA ASN A 9 -15.97 -29.73 16.76
C ASN A 9 -16.61 -28.63 15.91
N LEU A 10 -16.14 -27.39 16.08
CA LEU A 10 -16.40 -26.29 15.16
C LEU A 10 -15.86 -26.75 13.80
N ILE A 11 -16.79 -27.04 12.89
CA ILE A 11 -16.50 -27.36 11.49
C ILE A 11 -15.72 -26.18 10.94
N SER A 12 -14.41 -26.38 10.69
CA SER A 12 -13.59 -25.40 10.00
C SER A 12 -14.20 -25.23 8.61
N THR A 13 -14.77 -24.07 8.30
CA THR A 13 -15.35 -23.81 6.99
C THR A 13 -14.28 -23.95 5.92
N SER A 14 -14.45 -24.92 5.02
CA SER A 14 -13.50 -25.32 3.97
C SER A 14 -13.49 -24.40 2.74
N VAL A 15 -14.12 -23.23 2.81
CA VAL A 15 -14.28 -22.32 1.69
C VAL A 15 -13.32 -21.15 1.86
N ILE A 16 -12.39 -21.01 0.92
CA ILE A 16 -11.46 -19.88 0.83
C ILE A 16 -12.08 -18.86 -0.15
N SER A 17 -12.26 -17.62 0.31
CA SER A 17 -12.72 -16.51 -0.53
C SER A 17 -11.57 -15.56 -0.82
N LEU A 18 -11.44 -15.14 -2.08
CA LEU A 18 -10.44 -14.17 -2.53
C LEU A 18 -11.11 -12.97 -3.19
N ASN A 19 -10.80 -11.78 -2.69
CA ASN A 19 -11.24 -10.51 -3.29
C ASN A 19 -10.13 -10.02 -4.22
N ILE A 20 -10.19 -10.48 -5.48
CA ILE A 20 -9.07 -10.39 -6.41
C ILE A 20 -8.99 -9.02 -7.09
N ALA A 21 -10.11 -8.48 -7.56
CA ALA A 21 -10.11 -7.31 -8.43
C ALA A 21 -11.38 -6.47 -8.28
N PRO A 22 -11.32 -5.16 -8.60
CA PRO A 22 -12.50 -4.38 -8.87
C PRO A 22 -13.38 -5.05 -9.94
N ALA A 23 -14.70 -4.86 -9.88
CA ALA A 23 -15.59 -5.44 -10.87
C ALA A 23 -15.35 -4.86 -12.28
N GLN A 24 -14.93 -3.60 -12.36
CA GLN A 24 -14.46 -2.95 -13.58
C GLN A 24 -13.30 -1.99 -13.31
N VAL A 25 -12.34 -1.96 -14.25
CA VAL A 25 -11.26 -0.97 -14.30
C VAL A 25 -11.36 -0.19 -15.60
N LEU A 26 -11.59 1.11 -15.50
CA LEU A 26 -11.50 2.05 -16.61
C LEU A 26 -10.16 2.79 -16.50
N ARG A 27 -9.31 2.68 -17.51
CA ARG A 27 -8.00 3.34 -17.52
C ARG A 27 -7.73 3.99 -18.87
N GLY A 28 -7.06 5.13 -18.87
CA GLY A 28 -6.77 5.86 -20.09
C GLY A 28 -6.62 7.36 -19.88
N ASN A 29 -6.32 8.06 -20.96
CA ASN A 29 -6.38 9.52 -20.98
C ASN A 29 -7.84 9.96 -20.97
N HIS A 30 -8.18 10.92 -20.11
CA HIS A 30 -9.54 11.42 -19.93
C HIS A 30 -10.55 10.31 -19.60
N ALA A 31 -10.10 9.25 -18.93
CA ALA A 31 -10.95 8.12 -18.54
C ALA A 31 -12.11 8.55 -17.61
N LEU A 32 -11.88 9.57 -16.77
CA LEU A 32 -12.91 10.07 -15.85
C LEU A 32 -14.11 10.64 -16.60
N ILE A 33 -13.87 11.49 -17.59
CA ILE A 33 -14.94 12.13 -18.38
C ILE A 33 -15.76 11.08 -19.15
N GLN A 34 -15.12 9.99 -19.58
CA GLN A 34 -15.75 8.90 -20.30
C GLN A 34 -16.50 7.92 -19.38
N ALA A 35 -16.26 7.97 -18.07
CA ALA A 35 -16.86 7.06 -17.10
C ALA A 35 -18.27 7.46 -16.64
N GLY A 36 -18.87 8.53 -17.21
CA GLY A 36 -20.13 9.08 -16.71
C GLY A 36 -21.29 8.07 -16.65
N GLU A 37 -21.47 7.28 -17.71
CA GLU A 37 -22.49 6.22 -17.74
C GLU A 37 -22.22 5.12 -16.71
N ALA A 38 -20.95 4.72 -16.56
CA ALA A 38 -20.55 3.70 -15.58
C ALA A 38 -20.76 4.18 -14.14
N ILE A 39 -20.46 5.45 -13.84
CA ILE A 39 -20.70 6.07 -12.52
C ILE A 39 -22.20 6.15 -12.24
N ALA A 40 -23.00 6.65 -13.19
CA ALA A 40 -24.45 6.81 -13.02
C ALA A 40 -25.19 5.48 -12.87
N GLY A 41 -24.59 4.36 -13.30
CA GLY A 41 -25.14 3.01 -13.10
C GLY A 41 -25.23 2.55 -11.65
N PHE A 42 -24.53 3.21 -10.71
CA PHE A 42 -24.52 2.82 -9.29
C PHE A 42 -25.62 3.46 -8.44
N GLY A 43 -26.17 4.60 -8.87
CA GLY A 43 -27.18 5.33 -8.10
C GLY A 43 -27.28 6.80 -8.51
N GLN A 44 -28.07 7.57 -7.76
CA GLN A 44 -28.39 8.97 -8.05
C GLN A 44 -27.86 9.95 -7.01
N ARG A 45 -27.40 9.49 -5.84
CA ARG A 45 -27.00 10.32 -4.70
C ARG A 45 -25.58 9.96 -4.21
N PRO A 46 -24.53 10.22 -5.00
CA PRO A 46 -23.17 9.93 -4.57
C PRO A 46 -22.74 10.82 -3.41
N LEU A 47 -22.17 10.20 -2.38
CA LEU A 47 -21.27 10.92 -1.48
C LEU A 47 -19.84 10.87 -2.04
N ILE A 48 -19.29 12.04 -2.37
CA ILE A 48 -17.92 12.20 -2.87
C ILE A 48 -16.98 12.43 -1.67
N ILE A 49 -16.09 11.48 -1.41
CA ILE A 49 -15.15 11.50 -0.29
C ILE A 49 -13.74 11.74 -0.82
N GLY A 50 -13.04 12.75 -0.29
CA GLY A 50 -11.66 13.04 -0.67
C GLY A 50 -10.92 13.87 0.37
N GLY A 51 -9.67 14.24 0.10
CA GLY A 51 -8.92 15.17 0.95
C GLY A 51 -9.19 16.62 0.57
N ASP A 52 -9.01 17.56 1.50
CA ASP A 52 -9.31 18.99 1.29
C ASP A 52 -8.66 19.60 0.04
N ARG A 53 -7.47 19.11 -0.33
CA ARG A 53 -6.74 19.57 -1.52
C ARG A 53 -7.22 18.93 -2.83
N THR A 54 -7.56 17.65 -2.80
CA THR A 54 -7.90 16.89 -4.02
C THR A 54 -9.39 16.96 -4.34
N LEU A 55 -10.24 17.09 -3.32
CA LEU A 55 -11.69 17.08 -3.44
C LEU A 55 -12.21 18.19 -4.37
N PRO A 56 -11.79 19.47 -4.28
CA PRO A 56 -12.25 20.51 -5.21
C PRO A 56 -11.85 20.21 -6.66
N LEU A 57 -10.63 19.72 -6.89
CA LEU A 57 -10.12 19.39 -8.23
C LEU A 57 -10.92 18.24 -8.87
N THR A 58 -11.19 17.18 -8.09
CA THR A 58 -11.97 16.06 -8.59
C THR A 58 -13.43 16.44 -8.83
N ILE A 59 -14.04 17.25 -7.95
CA ILE A 59 -15.42 17.72 -8.14
C ILE A 59 -15.52 18.54 -9.42
N GLN A 60 -14.56 19.44 -9.68
CA GLN A 60 -14.51 20.18 -10.93
C GLN A 60 -14.44 19.25 -12.16
N ALA A 61 -13.64 18.18 -12.09
CA ALA A 61 -13.54 17.20 -13.16
C ALA A 61 -14.80 16.32 -13.31
N LEU A 62 -15.52 16.06 -12.21
CA LEU A 62 -16.78 15.31 -12.18
C LEU A 62 -17.98 16.17 -12.58
N GLN A 63 -17.91 17.50 -12.49
CA GLN A 63 -19.03 18.42 -12.72
C GLN A 63 -19.81 18.13 -14.02
N PRO A 64 -19.16 17.90 -15.19
CA PRO A 64 -19.90 17.60 -16.42
C PRO A 64 -20.71 16.30 -16.35
N ILE A 65 -20.24 15.32 -15.57
CA ILE A 65 -20.91 14.03 -15.35
C ILE A 65 -22.07 14.23 -14.38
N LEU A 66 -21.82 14.93 -13.27
CA LEU A 66 -22.82 15.22 -12.25
C LEU A 66 -24.03 15.96 -12.84
N GLU A 67 -23.78 16.96 -13.70
CA GLU A 67 -24.83 17.72 -14.40
C GLU A 67 -25.55 16.89 -15.46
N ARG A 68 -24.81 16.21 -16.34
CA ARG A 68 -25.39 15.42 -17.44
C ARG A 68 -26.32 14.32 -16.95
N HIS A 69 -25.92 13.64 -15.88
CA HIS A 69 -26.68 12.53 -15.29
C HIS A 69 -27.60 12.98 -14.14
N GLN A 70 -27.65 14.29 -13.83
CA GLN A 70 -28.49 14.87 -12.78
C GLN A 70 -28.27 14.23 -11.40
N LEU A 71 -27.01 13.91 -11.08
CA LEU A 71 -26.62 13.28 -9.82
C LEU A 71 -26.74 14.29 -8.67
N GLN A 72 -27.54 13.95 -7.66
CA GLN A 72 -27.72 14.75 -6.45
C GLN A 72 -26.59 14.44 -5.47
N TYR A 73 -25.42 15.02 -5.68
CA TYR A 73 -24.23 14.68 -4.88
C TYR A 73 -24.12 15.48 -3.57
N SER A 74 -23.33 14.96 -2.64
CA SER A 74 -22.74 15.70 -1.53
C SER A 74 -21.25 15.40 -1.44
N GLN A 75 -20.51 16.23 -0.72
CA GLN A 75 -19.06 16.12 -0.58
C GLN A 75 -18.68 16.02 0.90
N ALA A 76 -17.68 15.21 1.22
CA ALA A 76 -17.12 15.12 2.56
C ALA A 76 -15.60 14.95 2.52
N SER A 77 -14.93 15.60 3.46
CA SER A 77 -13.49 15.41 3.67
C SER A 77 -13.25 14.26 4.63
N TYR A 78 -12.20 13.46 4.40
CA TYR A 78 -11.74 12.47 5.38
C TYR A 78 -10.94 13.11 6.53
N GLY A 79 -10.69 14.43 6.50
CA GLY A 79 -9.98 15.14 7.57
C GLY A 79 -8.47 14.86 7.59
N ALA A 80 -7.90 14.74 8.79
CA ALA A 80 -6.46 14.60 8.99
C ALA A 80 -5.93 13.22 8.58
N ASP A 81 -6.67 12.16 8.90
CA ASP A 81 -6.30 10.78 8.59
C ASP A 81 -7.55 9.90 8.42
N CYS A 82 -7.35 8.68 7.91
CA CYS A 82 -8.35 7.62 8.02
C CYS A 82 -8.40 7.15 9.48
N SER A 83 -9.11 7.91 10.33
CA SER A 83 -9.24 7.66 11.77
C SER A 83 -10.70 7.38 12.15
N GLU A 84 -10.93 6.84 13.35
CA GLU A 84 -12.29 6.58 13.87
C GLU A 84 -13.16 7.83 13.92
N THR A 85 -12.57 8.97 14.27
CA THR A 85 -13.24 10.27 14.27
C THR A 85 -13.71 10.64 12.86
N SER A 86 -12.82 10.51 11.87
CA SER A 86 -13.14 10.74 10.46
C SER A 86 -14.22 9.78 9.96
N LEU A 87 -14.13 8.49 10.30
CA LEU A 87 -15.10 7.48 9.90
C LEU A 87 -16.49 7.76 10.49
N THR A 88 -16.55 8.21 11.75
CA THR A 88 -17.81 8.61 12.40
C THR A 88 -18.46 9.79 11.68
N ALA A 89 -17.67 10.82 11.35
CA ALA A 89 -18.16 11.98 10.61
C ALA A 89 -18.65 11.59 9.19
N LEU A 90 -17.90 10.75 8.48
CA LEU A 90 -18.27 10.27 7.15
C LEU A 90 -19.55 9.43 7.17
N ARG A 91 -19.73 8.57 8.19
CA ARG A 91 -20.98 7.80 8.37
C ARG A 91 -22.19 8.71 8.58
N GLN A 92 -22.02 9.79 9.35
CA GLN A 92 -23.07 10.80 9.52
C GLN A 92 -23.38 11.51 8.19
N ALA A 93 -22.36 11.84 7.40
CA ALA A 93 -22.54 12.43 6.07
C ALA A 93 -23.32 11.51 5.12
N VAL A 94 -23.01 10.20 5.10
CA VAL A 94 -23.77 9.19 4.35
C VAL A 94 -25.24 9.20 4.75
N SER A 95 -25.53 9.17 6.06
CA SER A 95 -26.90 9.14 6.59
C SER A 95 -27.68 10.42 6.25
N ASN A 96 -27.09 11.59 6.50
CA ASN A 96 -27.72 12.89 6.24
C ASN A 96 -28.01 13.09 4.75
N HIS A 97 -27.06 12.72 3.89
CA HIS A 97 -27.23 12.82 2.46
C HIS A 97 -28.12 11.72 1.88
N LYS A 98 -28.37 10.63 2.62
CA LYS A 98 -29.00 9.39 2.12
C LYS A 98 -28.28 8.90 0.86
N ALA A 99 -26.95 8.79 0.98
CA ALA A 99 -26.12 8.35 -0.14
C ALA A 99 -26.47 6.91 -0.53
N ASP A 100 -26.56 6.66 -1.84
CA ASP A 100 -26.82 5.32 -2.39
C ASP A 100 -25.56 4.67 -2.99
N PHE A 101 -24.49 5.44 -3.21
CA PHE A 101 -23.14 4.95 -3.46
C PHE A 101 -22.09 5.98 -3.04
N ILE A 102 -20.82 5.55 -3.04
CA ILE A 102 -19.67 6.39 -2.67
C ILE A 102 -18.75 6.58 -3.87
N ILE A 103 -18.25 7.80 -4.05
CA ILE A 103 -17.12 8.10 -4.93
C ILE A 103 -15.93 8.50 -4.05
N GLY A 104 -14.95 7.61 -3.90
CA GLY A 104 -13.69 7.90 -3.23
C GLY A 104 -12.66 8.49 -4.19
N THR A 105 -12.06 9.62 -3.86
CA THR A 105 -11.03 10.28 -4.67
C THR A 105 -9.85 10.78 -3.86
N GLY A 106 -8.65 10.66 -4.40
CA GLY A 106 -7.43 11.22 -3.81
C GLY A 106 -6.26 10.23 -3.74
N GLY A 107 -5.44 10.37 -2.70
CA GLY A 107 -4.38 9.43 -2.34
C GLY A 107 -4.88 8.27 -1.46
N GLY A 108 -3.96 7.41 -1.02
CA GLY A 108 -4.29 6.18 -0.29
C GLY A 108 -5.19 6.36 0.93
N LYS A 109 -4.93 7.35 1.79
CA LYS A 109 -5.76 7.62 2.99
C LYS A 109 -7.20 7.98 2.65
N ALA A 110 -7.41 8.81 1.64
CA ALA A 110 -8.76 9.18 1.19
C ALA A 110 -9.52 7.97 0.63
N LEU A 111 -8.83 7.14 -0.16
CA LEU A 111 -9.39 5.93 -0.74
C LEU A 111 -9.70 4.88 0.32
N ASP A 112 -8.84 4.69 1.31
CA ASP A 112 -9.07 3.79 2.44
C ASP A 112 -10.27 4.23 3.28
N ALA A 113 -10.38 5.54 3.62
CA ALA A 113 -11.54 6.06 4.32
C ALA A 113 -12.85 5.85 3.53
N ALA A 114 -12.84 6.15 2.23
CA ALA A 114 -14.00 5.97 1.37
C ALA A 114 -14.43 4.50 1.26
N LYS A 115 -13.48 3.58 1.01
CA LYS A 115 -13.73 2.13 0.94
C LYS A 115 -14.27 1.58 2.25
N LEU A 116 -13.68 1.98 3.37
CA LEU A 116 -14.12 1.51 4.68
C LEU A 116 -15.54 1.98 5.00
N ILE A 117 -15.89 3.22 4.67
CA ILE A 117 -17.25 3.73 4.85
C ILE A 117 -18.25 3.05 3.91
N ALA A 118 -17.88 2.81 2.65
CA ALA A 118 -18.72 2.07 1.71
C ALA A 118 -19.00 0.66 2.23
N TYR A 119 -17.96 -0.01 2.74
CA TYR A 119 -18.07 -1.34 3.34
C TYR A 119 -18.99 -1.35 4.57
N GLN A 120 -18.79 -0.42 5.52
CA GLN A 120 -19.59 -0.32 6.74
C GLN A 120 -21.07 0.04 6.47
N CYS A 121 -21.33 0.82 5.42
CA CYS A 121 -22.70 1.23 5.04
C CYS A 121 -23.32 0.31 3.99
N HIS A 122 -22.63 -0.76 3.58
CA HIS A 122 -23.05 -1.68 2.52
C HIS A 122 -23.38 -1.01 1.18
N LEU A 123 -22.67 0.07 0.85
CA LEU A 123 -22.84 0.84 -0.39
C LEU A 123 -21.85 0.38 -1.48
N PRO A 124 -22.22 0.49 -2.76
CA PRO A 124 -21.26 0.41 -3.86
C PRO A 124 -20.22 1.54 -3.78
N ILE A 125 -19.04 1.31 -4.35
CA ILE A 125 -17.97 2.30 -4.39
C ILE A 125 -17.27 2.41 -5.74
N VAL A 126 -17.10 3.66 -6.18
CA VAL A 126 -16.21 4.08 -7.26
C VAL A 126 -14.94 4.67 -6.65
N THR A 127 -13.76 4.24 -7.10
CA THR A 127 -12.47 4.78 -6.66
C THR A 127 -11.73 5.49 -7.79
N ILE A 128 -11.28 6.71 -7.54
CA ILE A 128 -10.59 7.59 -8.49
C ILE A 128 -9.25 8.05 -7.86
N PRO A 129 -8.14 7.32 -8.04
CA PRO A 129 -6.85 7.78 -7.57
C PRO A 129 -6.43 9.08 -8.27
N THR A 130 -5.90 10.03 -7.51
CA THR A 130 -5.33 11.28 -8.06
C THR A 130 -3.80 11.26 -8.12
N SER A 131 -3.17 10.14 -7.78
CA SER A 131 -1.72 9.94 -7.87
C SER A 131 -1.40 8.44 -7.98
N GLY A 132 -0.26 8.10 -8.57
CA GLY A 132 0.25 6.73 -8.67
C GLY A 132 1.01 6.25 -7.43
N ALA A 133 0.69 6.77 -6.23
CA ALA A 133 1.52 6.60 -5.03
C ALA A 133 1.29 5.31 -4.24
N THR A 134 0.17 4.62 -4.47
CA THR A 134 -0.20 3.38 -3.78
C THR A 134 -1.16 2.56 -4.64
N CYS A 135 -1.32 1.27 -4.31
CA CYS A 135 -2.35 0.40 -4.89
C CYS A 135 -3.73 0.49 -4.20
N ALA A 136 -3.95 1.46 -3.30
CA ALA A 136 -5.17 1.54 -2.47
C ALA A 136 -6.48 1.64 -3.28
N ALA A 137 -6.45 2.18 -4.50
CA ALA A 137 -7.62 2.23 -5.38
C ALA A 137 -8.14 0.84 -5.79
N TRP A 138 -7.33 -0.21 -5.65
CA TRP A 138 -7.69 -1.57 -6.04
C TRP A 138 -8.11 -2.44 -4.85
N THR A 139 -7.45 -2.27 -3.70
CA THR A 139 -7.42 -3.28 -2.65
C THR A 139 -8.72 -3.39 -1.85
N ALA A 140 -9.11 -4.63 -1.53
CA ALA A 140 -10.11 -4.96 -0.52
C ALA A 140 -9.54 -4.87 0.92
N LEU A 141 -8.90 -3.74 1.22
CA LEU A 141 -8.22 -3.47 2.49
C LEU A 141 -8.34 -1.97 2.79
N SER A 142 -8.42 -1.58 4.05
CA SER A 142 -8.26 -0.17 4.44
C SER A 142 -7.47 -0.05 5.73
N ASN A 143 -6.51 0.86 5.77
CA ASN A 143 -5.72 1.13 6.95
C ASN A 143 -6.38 2.22 7.82
N VAL A 144 -6.32 2.03 9.14
CA VAL A 144 -6.82 2.99 10.12
C VAL A 144 -5.67 3.51 10.97
N TYR A 145 -5.66 4.81 11.19
CA TYR A 145 -4.62 5.55 11.89
C TYR A 145 -5.19 6.34 13.07
N SER A 146 -4.33 6.69 14.02
CA SER A 146 -4.65 7.69 15.03
C SER A 146 -4.75 9.08 14.40
N GLU A 147 -5.30 10.05 15.13
CA GLU A 147 -5.31 11.46 14.69
C GLU A 147 -3.89 12.03 14.51
N ASP A 148 -2.92 11.52 15.26
CA ASP A 148 -1.51 11.86 15.12
C ASP A 148 -0.81 11.13 13.95
N GLY A 149 -1.52 10.32 13.16
CA GLY A 149 -0.97 9.63 11.98
C GLY A 149 -0.23 8.31 12.24
N ALA A 150 -0.25 7.81 13.48
CA ALA A 150 0.27 6.49 13.81
C ALA A 150 -0.67 5.38 13.32
N PHE A 151 -0.12 4.34 12.67
CA PHE A 151 -0.86 3.16 12.24
C PHE A 151 -1.46 2.45 13.47
N LEU A 152 -2.75 2.09 13.39
CA LEU A 152 -3.43 1.34 14.46
C LEU A 152 -3.71 -0.09 14.03
N TYR A 153 -4.43 -0.26 12.92
CA TYR A 153 -4.84 -1.55 12.42
C TYR A 153 -5.31 -1.45 10.96
N ASP A 154 -5.39 -2.59 10.28
CA ASP A 154 -6.02 -2.71 8.96
C ASP A 154 -7.36 -3.46 9.04
N VAL A 155 -8.24 -3.19 8.08
CA VAL A 155 -9.54 -3.84 7.93
C VAL A 155 -9.60 -4.51 6.57
N SER A 156 -9.62 -5.85 6.58
CA SER A 156 -9.93 -6.63 5.38
C SER A 156 -11.39 -6.42 4.99
N LEU A 157 -11.63 -6.00 3.75
CA LEU A 157 -12.96 -5.71 3.22
C LEU A 157 -13.51 -6.93 2.49
N ALA A 158 -14.84 -7.08 2.49
CA ALA A 158 -15.50 -8.22 1.85
C ALA A 158 -15.49 -8.17 0.31
N ARG A 159 -15.09 -7.05 -0.30
CA ARG A 159 -14.97 -6.88 -1.76
C ARG A 159 -13.95 -5.80 -2.12
N CYS A 160 -13.38 -5.91 -3.31
CA CYS A 160 -12.70 -4.80 -3.97
C CYS A 160 -13.73 -3.73 -4.40
N PRO A 161 -13.28 -2.52 -4.80
CA PRO A 161 -14.17 -1.49 -5.34
C PRO A 161 -15.01 -1.98 -6.52
N ASP A 162 -16.23 -1.48 -6.67
CA ASP A 162 -17.08 -1.89 -7.79
C ASP A 162 -16.58 -1.28 -9.12
N LEU A 163 -16.03 -0.08 -9.08
CA LEU A 163 -15.40 0.58 -10.24
C LEU A 163 -14.11 1.32 -9.85
N LEU A 164 -13.02 1.06 -10.56
CA LEU A 164 -11.77 1.82 -10.47
C LEU A 164 -11.58 2.64 -11.76
N ILE A 165 -11.41 3.96 -11.63
CA ILE A 165 -11.14 4.86 -12.76
C ILE A 165 -9.72 5.43 -12.64
N LEU A 166 -8.80 4.94 -13.44
CA LEU A 166 -7.42 5.39 -13.52
C LEU A 166 -7.25 6.36 -14.71
N ASP A 167 -7.50 7.65 -14.46
CA ASP A 167 -7.32 8.70 -15.47
C ASP A 167 -5.87 9.22 -15.47
N TYR A 168 -5.12 8.91 -16.53
CA TYR A 168 -3.71 9.29 -16.63
C TYR A 168 -3.51 10.81 -16.61
N ASN A 169 -4.43 11.61 -17.16
CA ASN A 169 -4.33 13.06 -17.11
C ASN A 169 -4.45 13.58 -15.68
N LEU A 170 -5.33 12.96 -14.88
CA LEU A 170 -5.48 13.30 -13.47
C LEU A 170 -4.24 12.91 -12.67
N ILE A 171 -3.72 11.69 -12.87
CA ILE A 171 -2.50 11.21 -12.22
C ILE A 171 -1.29 12.11 -12.55
N GLN A 172 -1.19 12.58 -13.80
CA GLN A 172 -0.10 13.43 -14.28
C GLN A 172 -0.07 14.80 -13.57
N THR A 173 -1.18 15.26 -12.99
CA THR A 173 -1.23 16.51 -12.22
C THR A 173 -0.53 16.41 -10.85
N ALA A 174 -0.31 15.20 -10.34
CA ALA A 174 0.36 14.99 -9.07
C ALA A 174 1.86 15.31 -9.17
N PRO A 175 2.51 15.80 -8.10
CA PRO A 175 3.95 15.94 -8.06
C PRO A 175 4.64 14.60 -8.35
N GLN A 176 5.72 14.61 -9.15
CA GLN A 176 6.48 13.41 -9.53
C GLN A 176 6.90 12.56 -8.32
N ARG A 177 7.18 13.19 -7.17
CA ARG A 177 7.47 12.54 -5.88
C ARG A 177 6.40 11.50 -5.49
N MET A 178 5.14 11.69 -5.87
CA MET A 178 4.06 10.75 -5.61
C MET A 178 4.26 9.44 -6.37
N LEU A 179 4.65 9.49 -7.65
CA LEU A 179 4.94 8.28 -8.42
C LEU A 179 6.23 7.60 -7.94
N VAL A 180 7.25 8.37 -7.56
CA VAL A 180 8.48 7.84 -6.94
C VAL A 180 8.14 7.04 -5.68
N ALA A 181 7.30 7.58 -4.79
CA ALA A 181 6.81 6.85 -3.63
C ALA A 181 6.04 5.59 -4.06
N GLY A 182 5.17 5.67 -5.07
CA GLY A 182 4.45 4.51 -5.60
C GLY A 182 5.33 3.39 -6.11
N ILE A 183 6.45 3.72 -6.75
CA ILE A 183 7.48 2.74 -7.16
C ILE A 183 8.07 2.05 -5.92
N GLY A 184 8.35 2.81 -4.87
CA GLY A 184 8.85 2.30 -3.59
C GLY A 184 7.88 1.34 -2.88
N ASP A 185 6.58 1.64 -2.90
CA ASP A 185 5.52 0.75 -2.37
C ASP A 185 5.35 -0.50 -3.24
N ALA A 186 5.20 -0.32 -4.56
CA ALA A 186 4.91 -1.43 -5.47
C ALA A 186 6.05 -2.45 -5.56
N ILE A 187 7.31 -2.02 -5.53
CA ILE A 187 8.44 -2.95 -5.60
C ILE A 187 8.54 -3.85 -4.35
N ALA A 188 7.96 -3.43 -3.21
CA ALA A 188 7.88 -4.22 -1.99
C ALA A 188 7.15 -5.55 -2.21
N LYS A 189 6.18 -5.59 -3.14
CA LYS A 189 5.42 -6.82 -3.44
C LYS A 189 6.36 -7.99 -3.76
N TRP A 190 7.45 -7.77 -4.50
CA TRP A 190 8.42 -8.84 -4.75
C TRP A 190 9.19 -9.22 -3.48
N TYR A 191 9.77 -8.24 -2.81
CA TYR A 191 10.67 -8.49 -1.68
C TYR A 191 9.96 -9.08 -0.47
N GLU A 192 8.66 -8.81 -0.32
CA GLU A 192 7.84 -9.38 0.73
C GLU A 192 7.21 -10.73 0.32
N ALA A 193 6.61 -10.83 -0.87
CA ALA A 193 5.94 -12.06 -1.30
C ALA A 193 6.91 -13.21 -1.59
N SER A 194 8.11 -12.92 -2.12
CA SER A 194 9.11 -13.98 -2.42
C SER A 194 9.62 -14.67 -1.15
N VAL A 195 9.72 -13.94 -0.04
CA VAL A 195 10.20 -14.45 1.24
C VAL A 195 9.09 -15.18 2.01
N SER A 196 7.90 -14.60 2.07
CA SER A 196 6.76 -15.18 2.80
C SER A 196 6.08 -16.34 2.07
N SER A 197 6.04 -16.29 0.74
CA SER A 197 5.18 -17.16 -0.07
C SER A 197 5.92 -17.87 -1.21
N GLY A 198 7.23 -17.67 -1.37
CA GLY A 198 8.02 -18.22 -2.48
C GLY A 198 8.11 -19.75 -2.51
N HIS A 199 7.83 -20.43 -1.40
CA HIS A 199 7.83 -21.89 -1.28
C HIS A 199 6.42 -22.49 -1.33
N SER A 200 5.38 -21.69 -1.62
CA SER A 200 4.00 -22.17 -1.64
C SER A 200 3.73 -23.05 -2.87
N ASP A 201 3.13 -24.22 -2.66
CA ASP A 201 2.63 -25.10 -3.73
C ASP A 201 1.23 -24.71 -4.25
N GLN A 202 0.57 -23.73 -3.63
CA GLN A 202 -0.77 -23.28 -4.04
C GLN A 202 -0.71 -22.46 -5.33
N THR A 203 -1.46 -22.89 -6.36
CA THR A 203 -1.44 -22.29 -7.70
C THR A 203 -1.65 -20.77 -7.71
N PHE A 204 -2.63 -20.26 -6.95
CA PHE A 204 -2.89 -18.81 -6.89
C PHE A 204 -1.75 -18.05 -6.19
N MET A 205 -1.13 -18.60 -5.14
CA MET A 205 0.03 -17.98 -4.50
C MET A 205 1.24 -17.96 -5.42
N ILE A 206 1.51 -19.05 -6.13
CA ILE A 206 2.57 -19.09 -7.15
C ILE A 206 2.33 -17.98 -8.18
N ALA A 207 1.10 -17.84 -8.69
CA ALA A 207 0.76 -16.79 -9.64
C ALA A 207 0.96 -15.37 -9.07
N ALA A 208 0.61 -15.13 -7.80
CA ALA A 208 0.84 -13.84 -7.15
C ALA A 208 2.33 -13.52 -7.03
N VAL A 209 3.15 -14.48 -6.57
CA VAL A 209 4.60 -14.30 -6.40
C VAL A 209 5.30 -14.08 -7.74
N GLN A 210 4.92 -14.82 -8.80
CA GLN A 210 5.50 -14.61 -10.13
C GLN A 210 5.09 -13.25 -10.72
N GLN A 211 3.86 -12.79 -10.50
CA GLN A 211 3.46 -11.44 -10.90
C GLN A 211 4.22 -10.36 -10.13
N ALA A 212 4.51 -10.58 -8.84
CA ALA A 212 5.37 -9.68 -8.07
C ALA A 212 6.78 -9.59 -8.66
N ARG A 213 7.32 -10.70 -9.17
CA ARG A 213 8.60 -10.72 -9.88
C ARG A 213 8.57 -9.86 -11.15
N VAL A 214 7.52 -10.05 -11.97
CA VAL A 214 7.30 -9.26 -13.20
C VAL A 214 7.16 -7.78 -12.86
N LEU A 215 6.40 -7.43 -11.82
CA LEU A 215 6.25 -6.07 -11.33
C LEU A 215 7.62 -5.45 -10.99
N ARG A 216 8.45 -6.15 -10.20
CA ARG A 216 9.81 -5.68 -9.89
C ARG A 216 10.61 -5.42 -11.15
N ASP A 217 10.62 -6.35 -12.10
CA ASP A 217 11.42 -6.24 -13.32
C ASP A 217 10.97 -5.05 -14.19
N ILE A 218 9.66 -4.84 -14.34
CA ILE A 218 9.10 -3.65 -14.99
C ILE A 218 9.59 -2.38 -14.30
N LEU A 219 9.47 -2.29 -12.98
CA LEU A 219 9.87 -1.09 -12.23
C LEU A 219 11.37 -0.82 -12.34
N LEU A 220 12.22 -1.83 -12.20
CA LEU A 220 13.68 -1.67 -12.32
C LEU A 220 14.10 -1.22 -13.73
N GLN A 221 13.41 -1.69 -14.76
CA GLN A 221 13.75 -1.36 -16.15
C GLN A 221 13.21 -0.02 -16.60
N LYS A 222 12.01 0.36 -16.16
CA LYS A 222 11.24 1.45 -16.77
C LYS A 222 11.14 2.71 -15.92
N SER A 223 11.34 2.63 -14.60
CA SER A 223 11.06 3.77 -13.71
C SER A 223 11.87 5.02 -14.04
N LEU A 224 13.17 4.91 -14.31
CA LEU A 224 14.01 6.08 -14.59
C LEU A 224 13.54 6.81 -15.87
N THR A 225 13.29 6.06 -16.94
CA THR A 225 12.75 6.60 -18.20
C THR A 225 11.36 7.19 -18.01
N ALA A 226 10.47 6.50 -17.29
CA ALA A 226 9.13 7.00 -16.97
C ALA A 226 9.16 8.36 -16.26
N LEU A 227 10.10 8.56 -15.31
CA LEU A 227 10.24 9.83 -14.60
C LEU A 227 10.81 10.96 -15.49
N GLN A 228 11.57 10.63 -16.53
CA GLN A 228 12.05 11.60 -17.52
C GLN A 228 10.97 11.96 -18.55
N GLU A 229 10.05 11.05 -18.82
CA GLU A 229 9.01 11.15 -19.84
C GLU A 229 7.60 11.23 -19.22
N ASN A 230 7.37 12.21 -18.32
CA ASN A 230 6.09 12.34 -17.60
C ASN A 230 4.88 12.44 -18.56
N GLY A 231 3.93 11.52 -18.42
CA GLY A 231 2.76 11.39 -19.31
C GLY A 231 2.99 10.59 -20.60
N GLY A 232 4.23 10.14 -20.85
CA GLY A 232 4.57 9.27 -21.98
C GLY A 232 4.04 7.84 -21.84
N GLU A 233 4.36 6.98 -22.81
CA GLU A 233 3.97 5.56 -22.77
C GLU A 233 4.61 4.82 -21.59
N THR A 234 5.95 4.91 -21.45
CA THR A 234 6.69 4.30 -20.34
C THR A 234 6.17 4.76 -18.98
N TRP A 235 5.81 6.04 -18.86
CA TRP A 235 5.21 6.58 -17.64
C TRP A 235 3.86 5.94 -17.31
N ARG A 236 2.99 5.77 -18.30
CA ARG A 236 1.68 5.12 -18.11
C ARG A 236 1.85 3.66 -17.68
N GLU A 237 2.81 2.94 -18.25
CA GLU A 237 3.12 1.56 -17.84
C GLU A 237 3.60 1.48 -16.38
N VAL A 238 4.41 2.44 -15.92
CA VAL A 238 4.83 2.50 -14.51
C VAL A 238 3.66 2.89 -13.60
N VAL A 239 2.76 3.75 -14.03
CA VAL A 239 1.51 4.06 -13.29
C VAL A 239 0.62 2.80 -13.20
N ASP A 240 0.46 2.05 -14.28
CA ASP A 240 -0.26 0.78 -14.28
C ASP A 240 0.39 -0.23 -13.34
N ALA A 241 1.72 -0.32 -13.35
CA ALA A 241 2.48 -1.22 -12.50
C ALA A 241 2.28 -0.89 -11.02
N THR A 242 2.38 0.39 -10.66
CA THR A 242 2.28 0.88 -9.27
C THR A 242 0.87 0.83 -8.71
N VAL A 243 -0.16 1.08 -9.53
CA VAL A 243 -1.56 1.10 -9.06
C VAL A 243 -2.26 -0.24 -9.31
N LEU A 244 -2.25 -0.74 -10.55
CA LEU A 244 -3.08 -1.87 -10.96
C LEU A 244 -2.39 -3.21 -10.72
N LEU A 245 -1.17 -3.41 -11.22
CA LEU A 245 -0.48 -4.70 -11.08
C LEU A 245 -0.16 -5.00 -9.61
N ALA A 246 0.30 -4.01 -8.85
CA ALA A 246 0.45 -4.12 -7.39
C ALA A 246 -0.87 -4.50 -6.69
N GLY A 247 -2.00 -3.96 -7.16
CA GLY A 247 -3.35 -4.31 -6.69
C GLY A 247 -3.73 -5.76 -7.00
N VAL A 248 -3.53 -6.21 -8.24
CA VAL A 248 -3.77 -7.59 -8.69
C VAL A 248 -3.01 -8.59 -7.82
N ILE A 249 -1.71 -8.33 -7.58
CA ILE A 249 -0.87 -9.19 -6.74
C ILE A 249 -1.46 -9.32 -5.33
N GLY A 250 -1.87 -8.20 -4.73
CA GLY A 250 -2.47 -8.20 -3.39
C GLY A 250 -3.86 -8.85 -3.33
N GLY A 251 -4.60 -8.85 -4.44
CA GLY A 251 -5.90 -9.51 -4.56
C GLY A 251 -5.79 -11.02 -4.72
N ILE A 252 -4.88 -11.49 -5.57
CA ILE A 252 -4.60 -12.92 -5.78
C ILE A 252 -3.88 -13.50 -4.55
N GLY A 253 -2.85 -12.80 -4.08
CA GLY A 253 -1.95 -13.22 -3.00
C GLY A 253 -2.52 -13.08 -1.59
N GLY A 254 -3.63 -12.36 -1.43
CA GLY A 254 -4.21 -12.06 -0.13
C GLY A 254 -3.20 -11.37 0.80
N ALA A 255 -3.38 -11.54 2.12
CA ALA A 255 -2.47 -10.95 3.10
C ALA A 255 -1.02 -11.44 2.93
N GLN A 256 -0.83 -12.71 2.53
CA GLN A 256 0.49 -13.34 2.44
C GLN A 256 1.41 -12.68 1.40
N CYS A 257 0.88 -12.11 0.33
CA CYS A 257 1.68 -11.36 -0.65
C CYS A 257 1.52 -9.84 -0.56
N ARG A 258 0.87 -9.31 0.50
CA ARG A 258 0.65 -7.86 0.66
C ARG A 258 1.69 -7.18 1.53
N THR A 259 2.05 -7.80 2.65
CA THR A 259 2.82 -7.17 3.74
C THR A 259 3.67 -8.22 4.47
N VAL A 260 4.93 -7.89 4.78
CA VAL A 260 5.86 -8.65 5.62
C VAL A 260 6.65 -7.63 6.46
N ALA A 261 7.98 -7.56 6.35
CA ALA A 261 8.79 -6.73 7.24
C ALA A 261 8.91 -5.29 6.73
N ALA A 262 8.91 -5.05 5.42
CA ALA A 262 8.98 -3.69 4.90
C ALA A 262 7.77 -2.85 5.34
N HIS A 263 6.57 -3.42 5.25
CA HIS A 263 5.35 -2.76 5.75
C HIS A 263 5.29 -2.68 7.28
N ALA A 264 5.78 -3.69 8.00
CA ALA A 264 5.87 -3.61 9.45
C ALA A 264 6.81 -2.48 9.91
N VAL A 265 7.94 -2.26 9.23
CA VAL A 265 8.83 -1.12 9.45
C VAL A 265 8.12 0.19 9.12
N HIS A 266 7.41 0.28 7.99
CA HIS A 266 6.57 1.43 7.69
C HIS A 266 5.63 1.76 8.87
N ASN A 267 4.89 0.76 9.36
CA ASN A 267 3.93 0.93 10.45
C ASN A 267 4.61 1.41 11.72
N GLY A 268 5.73 0.80 12.12
CA GLY A 268 6.52 1.26 13.27
C GLY A 268 6.98 2.72 13.15
N LEU A 269 7.46 3.11 11.97
CA LEU A 269 7.93 4.48 11.71
C LEU A 269 6.80 5.53 11.80
N THR A 270 5.55 5.15 11.52
CA THR A 270 4.42 6.10 11.65
C THR A 270 4.19 6.59 13.08
N HIS A 271 4.70 5.91 14.10
CA HIS A 271 4.62 6.37 15.49
C HIS A 271 5.65 7.46 15.84
N ILE A 272 6.57 7.78 14.91
CA ILE A 272 7.56 8.83 15.09
C ILE A 272 7.06 10.09 14.38
N ALA A 273 6.83 11.16 15.16
CA ALA A 273 6.33 12.43 14.63
C ALA A 273 7.21 13.04 13.51
N ALA A 274 8.53 12.84 13.58
CA ALA A 274 9.46 13.28 12.54
C ALA A 274 9.17 12.63 11.16
N SER A 275 8.46 11.51 11.12
CA SER A 275 8.09 10.82 9.87
C SER A 275 6.90 11.46 9.14
N HIS A 276 6.19 12.43 9.71
CA HIS A 276 4.92 12.93 9.12
C HIS A 276 5.09 13.61 7.75
N GLY A 277 6.29 14.11 7.44
CA GLY A 277 6.62 14.66 6.11
C GLY A 277 6.95 13.61 5.03
N THR A 278 6.96 12.34 5.40
CA THR A 278 7.31 11.21 4.51
C THR A 278 6.09 10.49 3.98
N LEU A 279 6.14 10.12 2.70
CA LEU A 279 5.10 9.37 2.03
C LEU A 279 5.15 7.89 2.43
N HIS A 280 4.03 7.19 2.25
CA HIS A 280 3.91 5.75 2.53
C HIS A 280 5.02 4.94 1.84
N GLY A 281 5.11 5.06 0.51
CA GLY A 281 6.07 4.29 -0.28
C GLY A 281 7.54 4.67 -0.06
N GLU A 282 7.84 5.87 0.47
CA GLU A 282 9.19 6.24 0.90
C GLU A 282 9.60 5.42 2.13
N LYS A 283 8.71 5.33 3.13
CA LYS A 283 8.91 4.49 4.32
C LYS A 283 8.95 3.01 3.97
N VAL A 284 8.10 2.53 3.06
CA VAL A 284 8.11 1.13 2.60
C VAL A 284 9.41 0.81 1.86
N ALA A 285 9.88 1.69 0.98
CA ALA A 285 11.16 1.53 0.29
C ALA A 285 12.33 1.36 1.27
N PHE A 286 12.43 2.24 2.28
CA PHE A 286 13.39 2.08 3.37
C PHE A 286 13.21 0.76 4.13
N GLY A 287 11.95 0.37 4.39
CA GLY A 287 11.60 -0.91 5.00
C GLY A 287 12.12 -2.12 4.23
N ILE A 288 12.15 -2.08 2.89
CA ILE A 288 12.74 -3.14 2.06
C ILE A 288 14.23 -3.26 2.33
N LEU A 289 14.96 -2.15 2.40
CA LEU A 289 16.39 -2.17 2.72
C LEU A 289 16.64 -2.73 4.12
N ALA A 290 15.81 -2.37 5.10
CA ALA A 290 15.88 -2.93 6.46
C ALA A 290 15.58 -4.43 6.48
N GLN A 291 14.59 -4.90 5.72
CA GLN A 291 14.27 -6.32 5.58
C GLN A 291 15.45 -7.10 4.97
N LEU A 292 15.97 -6.65 3.82
CA LEU A 292 17.10 -7.32 3.18
C LEU A 292 18.33 -7.34 4.10
N ARG A 293 18.54 -6.27 4.87
CA ARG A 293 19.61 -6.21 5.85
C ARG A 293 19.40 -7.19 7.02
N LEU A 294 18.16 -7.43 7.46
CA LEU A 294 17.83 -8.49 8.41
C LEU A 294 18.14 -9.88 7.85
N GLU A 295 17.73 -10.16 6.61
CA GLU A 295 18.02 -11.43 5.95
C GLU A 295 19.53 -11.70 5.85
N GLU A 296 20.34 -10.66 5.59
CA GLU A 296 21.80 -10.76 5.63
C GLU A 296 22.34 -11.06 7.03
N MET A 297 21.94 -10.26 8.02
CA MET A 297 22.53 -10.30 9.36
C MET A 297 22.12 -11.53 10.15
N VAL A 298 20.88 -11.98 9.98
CA VAL A 298 20.29 -13.06 10.78
C VAL A 298 20.36 -14.40 10.06
N GLN A 299 20.13 -14.44 8.74
CA GLN A 299 20.18 -15.70 7.97
C GLN A 299 21.48 -15.89 7.18
N GLY A 300 22.34 -14.87 7.07
CA GLY A 300 23.52 -14.95 6.21
C GLY A 300 23.18 -14.93 4.71
N ASN A 301 22.00 -14.43 4.33
CA ASN A 301 21.49 -14.49 2.95
C ASN A 301 22.29 -13.55 2.01
N GLN A 302 23.19 -14.13 1.23
CA GLN A 302 24.02 -13.37 0.26
C GLN A 302 23.23 -12.81 -0.92
N LEU A 303 22.10 -13.45 -1.28
CA LEU A 303 21.22 -12.92 -2.33
C LEU A 303 20.52 -11.65 -1.85
N ALA A 304 20.15 -11.58 -0.56
CA ALA A 304 19.63 -10.35 0.03
C ALA A 304 20.67 -9.22 0.00
N ALA A 305 21.94 -9.53 0.28
CA ALA A 305 23.04 -8.56 0.13
C ALA A 305 23.15 -7.99 -1.28
N THR A 306 23.12 -8.87 -2.28
CA THR A 306 23.21 -8.48 -3.69
C THR A 306 22.01 -7.63 -4.10
N ALA A 307 20.80 -8.06 -3.71
CA ALA A 307 19.57 -7.33 -3.99
C ALA A 307 19.56 -5.95 -3.33
N ARG A 308 20.05 -5.84 -2.08
CA ARG A 308 20.16 -4.56 -1.37
C ARG A 308 21.09 -3.61 -2.10
N GLN A 309 22.26 -4.06 -2.56
CA GLN A 309 23.18 -3.21 -3.32
C GLN A 309 22.58 -2.74 -4.65
N GLN A 310 21.84 -3.60 -5.35
CA GLN A 310 21.11 -3.21 -6.55
C GLN A 310 20.06 -2.13 -6.25
N LEU A 311 19.29 -2.32 -5.17
CA LEU A 311 18.28 -1.34 -4.75
C LEU A 311 18.89 -0.02 -4.29
N LEU A 312 20.03 -0.02 -3.58
CA LEU A 312 20.70 1.22 -3.21
C LEU A 312 21.06 2.06 -4.44
N LYS A 313 21.60 1.44 -5.49
CA LYS A 313 21.85 2.15 -6.76
C LYS A 313 20.56 2.67 -7.38
N PHE A 314 19.56 1.81 -7.50
CA PHE A 314 18.26 2.17 -8.07
C PHE A 314 17.57 3.30 -7.29
N TYR A 315 17.64 3.28 -5.96
CA TYR A 315 17.04 4.31 -5.10
C TYR A 315 17.78 5.63 -5.22
N THR A 316 19.10 5.63 -5.37
CA THR A 316 19.88 6.84 -5.67
C THR A 316 19.38 7.48 -6.97
N ASP A 317 19.21 6.68 -8.02
CA ASP A 317 18.80 7.17 -9.34
C ASP A 317 17.37 7.75 -9.33
N LEU A 318 16.47 7.22 -8.50
CA LEU A 318 15.08 7.69 -8.37
C LEU A 318 14.86 8.77 -7.31
N GLY A 319 15.80 8.93 -6.36
CA GLY A 319 15.62 9.77 -5.18
C GLY A 319 14.75 9.14 -4.08
N LEU A 320 14.76 7.81 -3.95
CA LEU A 320 14.12 7.10 -2.83
C LEU A 320 15.03 7.08 -1.59
N PRO A 321 14.47 7.10 -0.36
CA PRO A 321 15.26 7.15 0.87
C PRO A 321 16.01 5.84 1.11
N GLN A 322 17.24 5.97 1.61
CA GLN A 322 18.10 4.83 1.92
C GLN A 322 18.45 4.74 3.41
N THR A 323 18.34 5.87 4.11
CA THR A 323 18.66 6.01 5.52
C THR A 323 17.50 6.64 6.30
N LEU A 324 17.54 6.55 7.63
CA LEU A 324 16.63 7.30 8.50
C LEU A 324 16.76 8.82 8.29
N ASN A 325 17.97 9.30 7.97
CA ASN A 325 18.20 10.72 7.68
C ASN A 325 17.44 11.20 6.44
N ASP A 326 17.40 10.38 5.37
CA ASP A 326 16.66 10.71 4.14
C ASP A 326 15.14 10.81 4.39
N LEU A 327 14.65 10.13 5.44
CA LEU A 327 13.27 10.21 5.92
C LEU A 327 13.04 11.36 6.92
N GLY A 328 14.02 12.25 7.13
CA GLY A 328 13.93 13.33 8.13
C GLY A 328 14.06 12.86 9.58
N MET A 329 14.56 11.63 9.79
CA MET A 329 14.68 10.98 11.10
C MET A 329 16.15 10.77 11.51
N GLY A 330 17.07 11.62 11.05
CA GLY A 330 18.51 11.50 11.39
C GLY A 330 18.81 11.74 12.87
N GLU A 331 18.01 12.58 13.54
CA GLU A 331 18.22 13.02 14.94
C GLU A 331 17.26 12.35 15.94
N ILE A 332 16.57 11.27 15.54
CA ILE A 332 15.69 10.56 16.48
C ILE A 332 16.51 9.90 17.59
N THR A 333 15.96 9.88 18.79
CA THR A 333 16.59 9.20 19.92
C THR A 333 16.53 7.69 19.76
N LEU A 334 17.45 6.97 20.43
CA LEU A 334 17.41 5.52 20.52
C LEU A 334 16.07 5.01 21.08
N ALA A 335 15.45 5.75 22.00
CA ALA A 335 14.15 5.41 22.58
C ALA A 335 13.03 5.48 21.52
N GLN A 336 13.02 6.51 20.67
CA GLN A 336 12.06 6.63 19.56
C GLN A 336 12.27 5.54 18.51
N LEU A 337 13.52 5.24 18.17
CA LEU A 337 13.81 4.14 17.24
C LEU A 337 13.38 2.79 17.83
N ARG A 338 13.63 2.54 19.12
CA ARG A 338 13.17 1.35 19.83
C ARG A 338 11.65 1.25 19.85
N GLN A 339 10.94 2.36 20.08
CA GLN A 339 9.48 2.38 20.00
C GLN A 339 8.99 1.92 18.62
N ALA A 340 9.60 2.40 17.53
CA ALA A 340 9.23 1.97 16.18
C ALA A 340 9.50 0.49 15.95
N THR A 341 10.62 -0.06 16.43
CA THR A 341 10.92 -1.49 16.28
C THR A 341 10.08 -2.38 17.18
N ASP A 342 9.71 -1.93 18.38
CA ASP A 342 8.78 -2.64 19.26
C ASP A 342 7.38 -2.76 18.60
N VAL A 343 6.90 -1.68 17.97
CA VAL A 343 5.66 -1.72 17.18
C VAL A 343 5.79 -2.67 15.99
N ALA A 344 6.87 -2.57 15.21
CA ALA A 344 7.10 -3.42 14.05
C ALA A 344 7.23 -4.91 14.41
N CYS A 345 7.70 -5.23 15.62
CA CYS A 345 7.88 -6.59 16.12
C CYS A 345 6.74 -7.10 17.03
N ASN A 346 5.65 -6.33 17.19
CA ASN A 346 4.44 -6.75 17.91
C ASN A 346 4.02 -8.18 17.51
N GLU A 347 3.54 -8.99 18.45
CA GLU A 347 3.04 -10.36 18.23
C GLU A 347 2.09 -10.54 17.02
N ARG A 348 1.27 -9.54 16.69
CA ARG A 348 0.33 -9.57 15.55
C ARG A 348 0.88 -8.95 14.27
N SER A 349 2.13 -8.51 14.28
CA SER A 349 2.76 -7.86 13.13
C SER A 349 2.95 -8.84 11.97
N ASP A 350 2.80 -8.31 10.75
CA ASP A 350 3.09 -9.03 9.52
C ASP A 350 4.58 -9.35 9.36
N LEU A 351 5.46 -8.72 10.15
CA LEU A 351 6.89 -9.03 10.21
C LEU A 351 7.14 -10.53 10.44
N HIS A 352 6.28 -11.19 11.22
CA HIS A 352 6.39 -12.61 11.57
C HIS A 352 6.16 -13.56 10.38
N ARG A 353 5.82 -13.04 9.19
CA ARG A 353 5.81 -13.80 7.94
C ARG A 353 7.22 -14.02 7.36
N LEU A 354 8.25 -13.40 7.92
CA LEU A 354 9.64 -13.78 7.64
C LEU A 354 9.88 -15.24 8.07
N PRO A 355 10.69 -16.02 7.33
CA PRO A 355 10.97 -17.43 7.64
C PRO A 355 11.97 -17.60 8.80
N PHE A 356 12.12 -16.57 9.64
CA PHE A 356 13.01 -16.55 10.80
C PHE A 356 12.47 -15.57 11.85
N LYS A 357 12.84 -15.80 13.11
CA LYS A 357 12.47 -14.91 14.20
C LYS A 357 13.33 -13.65 14.19
N VAL A 358 12.71 -12.53 14.49
CA VAL A 358 13.35 -11.22 14.62
C VAL A 358 13.01 -10.63 15.97
N VAL A 359 14.01 -10.06 16.64
CA VAL A 359 13.80 -9.26 17.86
C VAL A 359 14.03 -7.76 17.58
N PRO A 360 13.42 -6.84 18.36
CA PRO A 360 13.51 -5.39 18.12
C PRO A 360 14.94 -4.87 17.97
N GLU A 361 15.91 -5.42 18.71
CA GLU A 361 17.32 -5.03 18.64
C GLU A 361 17.96 -5.37 17.29
N GLN A 362 17.61 -6.52 16.70
CA GLN A 362 18.09 -6.91 15.38
C GLN A 362 17.50 -6.00 14.29
N LEU A 363 16.20 -5.69 14.39
CA LEU A 363 15.54 -4.79 13.46
C LEU A 363 16.13 -3.38 13.56
N MET A 364 16.40 -2.89 14.77
CA MET A 364 17.05 -1.60 14.99
C MET A 364 18.44 -1.57 14.33
N ALA A 365 19.25 -2.61 14.55
CA ALA A 365 20.57 -2.71 13.93
C ALA A 365 20.50 -2.75 12.38
N ALA A 366 19.47 -3.39 11.82
CA ALA A 366 19.24 -3.39 10.38
C ALA A 366 18.82 -2.00 9.85
N MET A 367 17.92 -1.30 10.54
CA MET A 367 17.44 0.04 10.17
C MET A 367 18.56 1.09 10.16
N VAL A 368 19.56 0.98 11.05
CA VAL A 368 20.70 1.92 11.10
C VAL A 368 21.88 1.51 10.20
N SER A 369 21.80 0.36 9.52
CA SER A 369 22.88 -0.17 8.69
C SER A 369 22.45 -0.57 7.27
N THR A 370 21.35 -0.01 6.77
CA THR A 370 20.79 -0.26 5.43
C THR A 370 21.78 0.03 4.29
N THR A 371 22.73 0.95 4.48
CA THR A 371 23.75 1.32 3.49
C THR A 371 25.11 0.66 3.75
N ALA A 372 25.22 -0.21 4.77
CA ALA A 372 26.50 -0.84 5.10
C ALA A 372 27.04 -1.67 3.91
N PRO A 373 28.35 -1.63 3.63
CA PRO A 373 28.95 -2.38 2.54
C PRO A 373 28.84 -3.90 2.79
N ILE A 374 28.89 -4.69 1.73
CA ILE A 374 29.02 -6.14 1.84
C ILE A 374 30.44 -6.44 2.33
N VAL A 375 30.57 -7.02 3.52
CA VAL A 375 31.88 -7.44 4.04
C VAL A 375 32.22 -8.80 3.43
N GLU A 376 33.10 -8.84 2.43
CA GLU A 376 33.72 -10.09 2.02
C GLU A 376 34.65 -10.56 3.14
N VAL A 377 34.25 -11.59 3.88
CA VAL A 377 35.19 -12.32 4.74
C VAL A 377 36.13 -13.09 3.80
N LYS A 378 37.24 -12.46 3.41
CA LYS A 378 38.38 -13.19 2.86
C LYS A 378 38.89 -14.11 3.96
N LEU A 379 38.46 -15.36 3.93
CA LEU A 379 39.14 -16.45 4.62
C LEU A 379 40.57 -16.44 4.09
N LYS A 380 41.48 -15.84 4.85
CA LYS A 380 42.91 -16.05 4.64
C LYS A 380 43.13 -17.54 4.87
N ASN A 381 43.20 -18.30 3.80
CA ASN A 381 43.81 -19.62 3.82
C ASN A 381 45.28 -19.43 4.17
N SER A 382 45.57 -19.32 5.46
CA SER A 382 46.90 -19.53 6.00
C SER A 382 47.15 -21.03 5.99
N THR A 383 47.59 -21.56 4.85
CA THR A 383 48.38 -22.78 4.84
C THR A 383 49.80 -22.43 5.27
N PRO A 384 50.39 -23.17 6.24
CA PRO A 384 51.74 -22.95 6.72
C PRO A 384 52.82 -23.23 5.67
#